data_AF-A0A7K2XHU6-F1
#
_entry.id   AF-A0A7K2XHU6-F1
#
_cell.length_a   1.000
_cell.length_b   1.000
_cell.length_c   1.000
_cell.angle_alpha   90.00
_cell.angle_beta   90.00
_cell.angle_gamma   90.00
#
_symmetry.space_group_name_H-M   'P 1'
#
loop_
_entity.id
_entity.type
_entity.pdbx_description
1 polymer ?
#
loop_
_entity_poly.entity_id
_entity_poly.type
_entity_poly.pdbx_seq_one_letter_code
_entity_poly.pdbx_strand_id
1 'polypeptide(L)' 'YGTLAGHPECGEESFLVTLEPDGTVRFTVTAFSRPAVWYTRLAGPLVPLLQRAYARRLARTLRRLVRA' A
#
# COMPACT_ATOMS: atom_id res chain seq x y z
N TYR A 1 6.24 3.65 -6.32
CA TYR A 1 7.30 2.66 -6.62
C TYR A 1 6.66 1.48 -7.32
N GLY A 2 7.25 1.03 -8.43
CA GLY A 2 6.67 0.00 -9.29
C GLY A 2 7.20 -1.40 -9.02
N THR A 3 6.41 -2.42 -9.37
CA THR A 3 6.83 -3.82 -9.39
C THR A 3 7.89 -4.05 -10.47
N LEU A 4 8.93 -4.83 -10.15
CA LEU A 4 10.01 -5.18 -11.08
C LEU A 4 9.53 -6.13 -12.20
N ALA A 5 10.25 -6.14 -13.32
CA ALA A 5 10.00 -7.08 -14.41
C ALA A 5 10.09 -8.54 -13.93
N GLY A 6 9.12 -9.37 -14.31
CA GLY A 6 9.00 -10.77 -13.85
C GLY A 6 8.13 -10.96 -12.60
N HIS A 7 7.66 -9.88 -11.97
CA HIS A 7 6.69 -9.99 -10.88
C HIS A 7 5.32 -10.44 -11.43
N PRO A 8 4.65 -11.41 -10.79
CA PRO A 8 3.40 -11.98 -11.29
C PRO A 8 2.22 -10.98 -11.20
N GLU A 9 2.36 -9.94 -10.39
CA GLU A 9 1.50 -8.75 -10.42
C GLU A 9 2.30 -7.54 -10.90
N CYS A 10 1.68 -6.71 -11.75
CA CYS A 10 2.25 -5.44 -12.20
C CYS A 10 1.48 -4.29 -11.59
N GLY A 11 2.12 -3.42 -10.81
CA GLY A 11 1.44 -2.39 -10.06
C GLY A 11 2.37 -1.32 -9.52
N GLU A 12 1.77 -0.27 -8.99
CA GLU A 12 2.50 0.76 -8.26
C GLU A 12 1.89 0.95 -6.87
N GLU A 13 2.77 1.15 -5.89
CA GLU A 13 2.38 1.61 -4.56
C GLU A 13 3.11 2.91 -4.21
N SER A 14 2.41 3.87 -3.63
CA SER A 14 2.97 5.13 -3.15
C SER A 14 2.54 5.44 -1.73
N PHE A 15 3.46 6.06 -1.00
CA PHE A 15 3.30 6.46 0.39
C PHE A 15 3.58 7.95 0.49
N LEU A 16 2.54 8.74 0.76
CA LEU A 16 2.66 10.17 0.93
C LEU A 16 2.37 10.53 2.39
N VAL A 17 3.30 11.23 3.02
CA VAL A 17 3.10 11.84 4.33
C VAL A 17 3.02 13.35 4.12
N THR A 18 1.92 13.98 4.53
CA THR A 18 1.81 15.43 4.61
C THR A 18 1.66 15.85 6.07
N LEU A 19 2.37 16.91 6.44
CA LEU A 19 2.21 17.59 7.73
C LEU A 19 1.52 18.91 7.46
N GLU A 20 0.29 19.04 7.96
CA GLU A 20 -0.51 20.26 7.83
C GLU A 20 -0.03 21.33 8.84
N PRO A 21 -0.32 22.62 8.59
CA PRO A 21 0.11 23.71 9.48
C PRO A 21 -0.44 23.63 10.92
N ASP A 22 -1.55 22.93 11.12
CA ASP A 22 -2.16 22.69 12.44
C ASP A 22 -1.52 21.51 13.19
N GLY A 23 -0.47 20.90 12.63
CA GLY A 23 0.22 19.73 13.19
C GLY A 23 -0.42 18.39 12.82
N THR A 24 -1.49 18.38 12.01
CA THR A 24 -2.12 17.14 11.57
C THR A 24 -1.21 16.39 10.59
N VAL A 25 -0.84 15.15 10.92
CA VAL A 25 -0.12 14.25 10.00
C VAL A 25 -1.13 13.43 9.21
N ARG A 26 -1.14 13.61 7.88
CA ARG A 26 -1.92 12.80 6.96
C ARG A 26 -1.01 11.81 6.26
N PHE A 27 -1.38 10.53 6.34
CA PHE A 27 -0.68 9.45 5.65
C PHE A 27 -1.60 8.85 4.59
N THR A 28 -1.22 9.01 3.33
CA THR A 28 -1.97 8.52 2.18
C THR A 28 -1.21 7.35 1.56
N VAL A 29 -1.92 6.24 1.37
CA VAL A 29 -1.42 5.04 0.70
C VAL A 29 -2.22 4.85 -0.58
N THR A 30 -1.55 4.87 -1.73
CA THR A 30 -2.16 4.55 -3.02
C THR A 30 -1.51 3.28 -3.54
N ALA A 31 -2.29 2.23 -3.76
CA ALA A 31 -1.80 0.97 -4.31
C ALA A 31 -2.76 0.48 -5.38
N PHE A 32 -2.24 0.12 -6.54
CA PHE A 32 -2.98 -0.58 -7.58
C PHE A 32 -2.12 -1.68 -8.18
N SER A 33 -2.74 -2.79 -8.53
CA SER A 33 -2.08 -3.92 -9.18
C SER A 33 -2.96 -4.48 -10.29
N ARG A 34 -2.30 -5.00 -11.33
CA ARG A 34 -2.90 -5.72 -12.45
C ARG A 34 -2.24 -7.10 -12.53
N PRO A 35 -3.02 -8.18 -12.71
CA PRO A 35 -2.47 -9.50 -12.93
C PRO A 35 -1.55 -9.50 -14.17
N ALA A 36 -0.29 -9.91 -14.02
CA ALA A 36 0.64 -10.07 -15.15
C ALA A 36 0.65 -11.53 -15.66
N VAL A 37 0.16 -12.48 -14.85
CA VAL A 37 0.13 -13.92 -15.18
C VAL A 37 -1.22 -14.55 -14.80
N TRP A 38 -1.66 -15.58 -15.53
CA TRP A 38 -3.02 -16.12 -15.42
C TRP A 38 -3.40 -16.62 -14.00
N TYR A 39 -2.46 -17.22 -13.25
CA TYR A 39 -2.73 -17.74 -11.92
C TYR A 39 -2.89 -16.64 -10.86
N THR A 40 -2.36 -15.43 -11.07
CA THR A 40 -2.65 -14.30 -10.16
C THR A 40 -4.09 -13.84 -10.22
N ARG A 41 -4.82 -14.16 -11.30
CA ARG A 41 -6.26 -13.90 -11.39
C ARG A 41 -7.05 -14.74 -10.37
N LEU A 42 -6.54 -15.93 -9.99
CA LEU A 42 -7.15 -16.76 -8.94
C LEU A 42 -7.00 -16.14 -7.54
N ALA A 43 -5.88 -15.44 -7.30
CA ALA A 43 -5.65 -14.70 -6.07
C ALA A 43 -6.36 -13.33 -6.04
N GLY A 44 -6.95 -12.90 -7.17
CA GLY A 44 -7.53 -11.57 -7.39
C GLY A 44 -8.46 -11.07 -6.27
N PRO A 45 -9.38 -11.89 -5.69
CA PRO A 45 -10.24 -11.45 -4.60
C PRO A 45 -9.51 -11.17 -3.28
N LEU A 46 -8.36 -11.81 -3.04
CA LEU A 46 -7.58 -11.66 -1.81
C LEU A 46 -6.63 -10.44 -1.87
N VAL A 47 -6.25 -10.01 -3.06
CA VAL A 47 -5.30 -8.90 -3.27
C VAL A 47 -5.78 -7.59 -2.60
N PRO A 48 -7.03 -7.11 -2.79
CA PRO A 48 -7.49 -5.89 -2.12
C PRO A 48 -7.58 -6.01 -0.60
N LEU A 49 -7.78 -7.22 -0.07
CA LEU A 49 -7.81 -7.48 1.38
C LEU A 49 -6.40 -7.36 1.97
N LEU A 50 -5.41 -7.96 1.30
CA LEU A 50 -4.01 -7.88 1.69
C LEU A 50 -3.48 -6.45 1.62
N GLN A 51 -3.77 -5.71 0.54
CA GLN A 51 -3.41 -4.30 0.39
C GLN A 51 -3.98 -3.44 1.54
N ARG A 52 -5.27 -3.61 1.87
CA ARG A 52 -5.90 -2.89 3.00
C ARG A 52 -5.31 -3.28 4.35
N ALA A 53 -5.03 -4.56 4.57
CA ALA A 53 -4.41 -5.02 5.81
C ALA A 53 -2.99 -4.42 5.98
N TYR A 54 -2.22 -4.37 4.90
CA TYR A 54 -0.89 -3.79 4.88
C TYR A 54 -0.91 -2.27 5.13
N ALA A 55 -1.77 -1.53 4.44
CA ALA A 55 -1.95 -0.09 4.67
C ALA A 55 -2.32 0.22 6.13
N ARG A 56 -3.22 -0.58 6.74
CA ARG A 56 -3.56 -0.45 8.17
C ARG A 56 -2.37 -0.74 9.08
N ARG A 57 -1.55 -1.74 8.75
CA ARG A 57 -0.34 -2.06 9.52
C ARG A 57 0.63 -0.88 9.50
N LEU A 58 0.90 -0.30 8.32
CA LEU A 58 1.77 0.87 8.17
C LEU A 58 1.25 2.08 8.96
N ALA A 59 -0.04 2.39 8.85
CA ALA A 59 -0.65 3.48 9.61
C ALA A 59 -0.53 3.27 11.14
N ARG A 60 -0.68 2.03 11.63
CA ARG A 60 -0.46 1.73 13.06
C ARG A 60 0.99 1.89 13.47
N THR A 61 1.94 1.45 12.65
CA THR A 61 3.38 1.61 12.92
C THR A 61 3.76 3.08 12.95
N LEU A 62 3.31 3.88 11.97
CA LEU A 62 3.56 5.32 11.94
C LEU A 62 3.02 6.00 13.21
N ARG A 63 1.79 5.68 13.63
CA ARG A 63 1.24 6.21 14.89
C ARG A 63 2.05 5.84 16.12
N ARG A 64 2.70 4.67 16.14
CA ARG A 64 3.58 4.26 17.25
C ARG A 64 4.87 5.07 17.23
N LEU A 65 5.50 5.22 16.06
CA LEU A 65 6.75 5.97 15.91
C LEU A 65 6.60 7.45 16.24
N VAL A 66 5.46 8.07 15.91
CA VAL A 66 5.21 9.49 16.22
C VAL A 66 4.84 9.73 17.69
N ARG A 67 4.45 8.68 18.44
CA ARG A 67 4.11 8.76 19.87
C ARG A 67 5.28 8.43 20.80
N ALA A 68 6.38 7.90 20.27
CA ALA A 68 7.60 7.60 21.00
C ALA A 68 8.53 8.81 20.97
#